data_AF-A0A956MXE5-F1
#
_entry.id   AF-A0A956MXE5-F1
#
_cell.length_a   1.000
_cell.length_b   1.000
_cell.length_c   1.000
_cell.angle_alpha   90.00
_cell.angle_beta   90.00
_cell.angle_gamma   90.00
#
_symmetry.space_group_name_H-M   'P 1'
#
loop_
_entity.id
_entity.type
_entity.pdbx_description
1 polymer ?
#
loop_
_entity_poly.entity_id
_entity_poly.type
_entity_poly.pdbx_seq_one_letter_code
_entity_poly.pdbx_strand_id
1 'polypeptide(L)'
;MSLINMSSVNFDSKMFLNQIQNNTIDNTNKNLNESDKVNFTDVLNNAVNKVNDSQVKANNDIEALIKGDDITMHEVMLSTQEAQISMQLMLEMRNKLYDAYKELSSVQL
;
A
#
# COMPACT_ATOMS: atom_id res chain seq x y z
N MET A 1 67.64 7.86 5.17
CA MET A 1 66.38 8.03 5.93
C MET A 1 65.59 6.73 5.79
N SER A 2 65.18 6.12 6.90
CA SER A 2 64.75 4.72 7.01
C SER A 2 63.60 4.32 6.08
N LEU A 3 63.69 3.09 5.54
CA LEU A 3 62.65 2.43 4.76
C LEU A 3 61.41 2.15 5.63
N ILE A 4 60.20 2.43 5.12
CA ILE A 4 58.97 1.87 5.68
C ILE A 4 58.80 0.49 5.02
N ASN A 5 59.25 -0.55 5.73
CA ASN A 5 58.95 -1.93 5.39
C ASN A 5 57.46 -2.19 5.67
N MET A 6 56.67 -2.46 4.63
CA MET A 6 55.22 -2.70 4.73
C MET A 6 54.90 -4.20 4.90
N SER A 7 55.76 -4.95 5.59
CA SER A 7 55.46 -6.32 6.00
C SER A 7 54.57 -6.32 7.25
N SER A 8 53.27 -6.47 7.05
CA SER A 8 52.22 -6.95 7.98
C SER A 8 50.98 -6.04 8.08
N VAL A 9 50.20 -5.94 7.00
CA VAL A 9 48.75 -5.77 7.18
C VAL A 9 48.20 -7.16 7.47
N ASN A 10 48.14 -7.51 8.75
CA ASN A 10 47.62 -8.80 9.19
C ASN A 10 46.07 -8.72 9.23
N PHE A 11 45.42 -9.06 8.11
CA PHE A 11 43.97 -9.24 8.03
C PHE A 11 43.57 -10.52 8.76
N ASP A 12 43.66 -10.49 10.07
CA ASP A 12 43.30 -11.63 10.90
C ASP A 12 41.77 -11.75 10.99
N SER A 13 41.26 -12.99 11.03
CA SER A 13 39.82 -13.31 11.08
C SER A 13 39.09 -12.59 12.23
N LYS A 14 39.84 -12.24 13.27
CA LYS A 14 39.40 -11.46 14.44
C LYS A 14 38.92 -10.04 14.11
N MET A 15 39.39 -9.44 13.01
CA MET A 15 38.91 -8.14 12.54
C MET A 15 37.48 -8.22 12.00
N PHE A 16 37.13 -9.33 11.34
CA PHE A 16 35.77 -9.60 10.86
C PHE A 16 34.82 -10.05 11.98
N LEU A 17 35.35 -10.72 13.02
CA LEU A 17 34.55 -11.15 14.18
C LEU A 17 34.06 -9.98 15.05
N ASN A 18 34.79 -8.85 15.12
CA ASN A 18 34.33 -7.65 15.84
C ASN A 18 33.16 -6.94 15.13
N GLN A 19 32.91 -7.24 13.85
CA GLN A 19 31.75 -6.72 13.10
C GLN A 19 30.52 -7.63 13.20
N ILE A 20 30.68 -8.92 13.59
CA ILE A 20 29.55 -9.84 13.79
C ILE A 20 29.03 -9.80 15.24
N GLN A 21 29.85 -9.42 16.23
CA GLN A 21 29.41 -9.35 17.64
C GLN A 21 28.65 -8.07 18.03
N ASN A 22 28.63 -7.02 17.19
CA ASN A 22 27.94 -5.76 17.51
C ASN A 22 26.56 -5.60 16.87
N ASN A 23 25.98 -6.68 16.35
CA ASN A 23 24.55 -6.70 16.02
C ASN A 23 23.85 -7.63 17.00
N THR A 24 23.57 -7.09 18.18
CA THR A 24 22.62 -7.68 19.13
C THR A 24 21.34 -7.93 18.35
N ILE A 25 21.06 -9.21 18.09
CA ILE A 25 19.77 -9.65 17.55
C ILE A 25 18.76 -9.31 18.65
N ASP A 26 18.15 -8.13 18.52
CA ASP A 26 16.96 -7.74 19.26
C ASP A 26 15.87 -8.76 18.94
N ASN A 27 15.82 -9.80 19.76
CA ASN A 27 14.68 -10.70 19.88
C ASN A 27 13.54 -9.90 20.52
N THR A 28 13.01 -8.93 19.76
CA THR A 28 11.64 -8.48 19.90
C THR A 28 10.78 -9.67 19.52
N ASN A 29 10.53 -10.52 20.52
CA ASN A 29 9.33 -11.31 20.64
C ASN A 29 8.17 -10.31 20.71
N LYS A 30 7.89 -9.64 19.57
CA LYS A 30 6.70 -8.84 19.37
C LYS A 30 5.60 -9.88 19.37
N ASN A 31 5.00 -10.03 20.54
CA ASN A 31 3.69 -10.62 20.73
C ASN A 31 2.85 -10.10 19.56
N LEU A 32 2.60 -10.95 18.56
CA LEU A 32 1.70 -10.69 17.46
C LEU A 32 0.31 -10.73 18.09
N ASN A 33 0.02 -9.68 18.86
CA ASN A 33 -1.28 -9.39 19.39
C ASN A 33 -2.23 -9.47 18.20
N GLU A 34 -3.35 -10.15 18.38
CA GLU A 34 -4.41 -10.38 17.40
C GLU A 34 -5.10 -9.10 16.87
N SER A 35 -4.46 -7.93 17.05
CA SER A 35 -4.92 -6.58 16.71
C SER A 35 -4.57 -6.13 15.28
N ASP A 36 -3.72 -6.86 14.54
CA ASP A 36 -3.41 -6.56 13.13
C ASP A 36 -4.29 -7.37 12.15
N LYS A 37 -5.50 -7.79 12.60
CA LYS A 37 -6.53 -8.23 11.65
C LYS A 37 -7.14 -7.00 11.02
N VAL A 38 -6.53 -6.52 9.93
CA VAL A 38 -7.17 -5.56 9.02
C VAL A 38 -8.58 -6.08 8.71
N ASN A 39 -9.60 -5.39 9.22
CA ASN A 39 -10.97 -5.85 9.07
C ASN A 39 -11.37 -5.70 7.61
N PHE A 40 -11.80 -6.79 7.00
CA PHE A 40 -12.28 -6.79 5.61
C PHE A 40 -13.40 -5.77 5.39
N THR A 41 -14.29 -5.60 6.37
CA THR A 41 -15.37 -4.60 6.35
C THR A 41 -14.82 -3.18 6.28
N ASP A 42 -13.73 -2.88 6.99
CA ASP A 42 -13.10 -1.56 6.98
C ASP A 42 -12.46 -1.27 5.61
N VAL A 43 -11.80 -2.28 5.02
CA VAL A 43 -11.24 -2.16 3.66
C VAL A 43 -12.35 -1.94 2.63
N LEU A 44 -13.46 -2.67 2.75
CA LEU A 44 -14.61 -2.52 1.86
C LEU A 44 -15.26 -1.15 2.01
N ASN A 45 -15.50 -0.69 3.24
CA ASN A 45 -16.05 0.64 3.51
C ASN A 45 -15.14 1.73 2.95
N ASN A 46 -13.83 1.61 3.13
CA ASN A 46 -12.86 2.54 2.56
C ASN A 46 -12.88 2.53 1.03
N ALA A 47 -13.03 1.36 0.40
CA ALA A 47 -13.15 1.26 -1.05
C ALA A 47 -14.43 1.94 -1.58
N VAL A 48 -15.57 1.74 -0.92
CA VAL A 48 -16.84 2.40 -1.26
C VAL A 48 -16.73 3.91 -1.11
N ASN A 49 -16.16 4.39 0.01
CA ASN A 49 -15.92 5.82 0.22
C ASN A 49 -15.01 6.39 -0.87
N LYS A 50 -13.95 5.67 -1.25
CA LYS A 50 -13.03 6.12 -2.30
C LYS A 50 -13.71 6.26 -3.67
N VAL A 51 -14.64 5.36 -4.00
CA VAL A 51 -15.44 5.47 -5.24
C VAL A 51 -16.36 6.69 -5.18
N ASN A 52 -17.00 6.92 -4.04
CA ASN A 52 -17.83 8.11 -3.82
C ASN A 52 -17.01 9.40 -3.96
N ASP A 53 -15.85 9.46 -3.33
CA ASP A 53 -14.95 10.61 -3.39
C ASP A 53 -14.48 10.88 -4.83
N SER A 54 -14.15 9.82 -5.58
CA SER A 54 -13.77 9.94 -6.99
C SER A 54 -14.92 10.47 -7.84
N GLN A 55 -16.16 10.02 -7.59
CA GLN A 55 -17.35 10.50 -8.29
C GLN A 55 -17.66 11.97 -7.96
N VAL A 56 -17.56 12.36 -6.69
CA VAL A 56 -17.75 13.75 -6.24
C VAL A 56 -16.68 14.65 -6.86
N LYS A 57 -15.41 14.21 -6.86
CA LYS A 57 -14.33 14.94 -7.50
C LYS A 57 -14.59 15.16 -8.99
N ALA A 58 -14.97 14.12 -9.73
CA ALA A 58 -15.30 14.25 -11.15
C ALA A 58 -16.44 15.27 -11.38
N ASN A 59 -17.49 15.22 -10.55
CA ASN A 59 -18.60 16.19 -10.66
C ASN A 59 -18.15 17.62 -10.37
N ASN A 60 -17.31 17.83 -9.35
CA ASN A 60 -16.77 19.14 -9.01
C ASN A 60 -15.87 19.67 -10.13
N ASP A 61 -15.03 18.81 -10.72
CA ASP A 61 -14.14 19.15 -11.82
C ASP A 61 -14.96 19.55 -13.07
N ILE A 62 -16.05 18.83 -13.37
CA ILE A 62 -17.01 19.20 -14.43
C ILE A 62 -17.64 20.57 -14.15
N GLU A 63 -18.09 20.81 -12.92
CA GLU A 63 -18.73 22.06 -12.55
C GLU A 63 -17.76 23.25 -12.63
N ALA A 64 -16.52 23.08 -12.15
CA ALA A 64 -15.45 24.06 -12.24
C ALA A 64 -15.12 24.42 -13.69
N LEU A 65 -15.07 23.42 -14.58
CA LEU A 65 -14.84 23.65 -16.01
C LEU A 65 -15.99 24.44 -16.65
N ILE A 66 -17.24 24.13 -16.31
CA ILE A 66 -18.41 24.86 -16.83
C ILE A 66 -18.43 26.31 -16.32
N LYS A 67 -17.99 26.54 -15.08
CA LYS A 67 -17.84 27.87 -14.48
C LYS A 67 -16.70 28.68 -15.09
N GLY A 68 -15.76 28.04 -15.80
CA GLY A 68 -14.57 28.67 -16.34
C GLY A 68 -13.48 28.91 -15.29
N ASP A 69 -13.48 28.12 -14.22
CA ASP A 69 -12.40 28.09 -13.23
C ASP A 69 -11.10 27.56 -13.87
N ASP A 70 -9.97 27.66 -13.14
CA ASP A 70 -8.63 27.22 -13.59
C ASP A 70 -8.49 25.69 -13.58
N ILE A 71 -9.32 25.01 -14.37
CA ILE A 71 -9.26 23.57 -14.62
C ILE A 71 -9.36 23.31 -16.12
N THR A 72 -8.53 22.41 -16.61
CA THR A 72 -8.51 22.05 -18.03
C THR A 72 -9.48 20.93 -18.34
N MET A 73 -9.98 20.89 -19.59
CA MET A 73 -10.81 19.78 -20.08
C MET A 73 -10.13 18.41 -19.91
N HIS A 74 -8.79 18.36 -20.02
CA HIS A 74 -8.04 17.12 -19.84
C HIS A 74 -8.13 16.58 -18.41
N GLU A 75 -8.05 17.46 -17.40
CA GLU A 75 -8.16 17.08 -15.99
C GLU A 75 -9.57 16.57 -15.65
N VAL A 76 -10.61 17.22 -16.19
CA VAL A 76 -12.00 16.75 -16.05
C VAL A 76 -12.19 15.39 -16.69
N MET A 77 -11.63 15.19 -17.90
CA MET A 77 -11.69 13.90 -18.58
C MET A 77 -10.97 12.82 -17.77
N LEU A 78 -9.81 13.13 -17.19
CA LEU A 78 -9.05 12.20 -16.35
C LEU A 78 -9.84 11.83 -15.10
N SER A 79 -10.37 12.81 -14.36
CA SER A 79 -11.12 12.53 -13.13
C SER A 79 -12.41 11.76 -13.39
N THR A 80 -13.08 12.05 -14.50
CA THR A 80 -14.25 11.28 -14.95
C THR A 80 -13.87 9.84 -15.29
N GLN A 81 -12.73 9.63 -15.97
CA GLN A 81 -12.24 8.30 -16.33
C GLN A 81 -11.83 7.49 -15.10
N GLU A 82 -11.18 8.13 -14.12
CA GLU A 82 -10.82 7.52 -12.82
C GLU A 82 -12.07 7.09 -12.05
N ALA A 83 -13.10 7.95 -11.98
CA ALA A 83 -14.36 7.62 -11.33
C ALA A 83 -15.04 6.42 -12.00
N GLN A 84 -15.04 6.38 -13.34
CA GLN A 84 -15.64 5.29 -14.09
C GLN A 84 -14.91 3.96 -13.86
N ILE A 85 -13.57 3.95 -13.90
CA ILE A 85 -12.76 2.74 -13.63
C ILE A 85 -12.96 2.27 -12.18
N SER A 86 -12.96 3.21 -11.23
CA SER A 86 -13.16 2.89 -9.80
C SER A 86 -14.53 2.26 -9.55
N MET A 87 -15.58 2.76 -10.21
CA MET A 87 -16.92 2.18 -10.14
C MET A 87 -16.97 0.77 -10.75
N GLN A 88 -16.32 0.56 -11.91
CA GLN A 88 -16.25 -0.77 -12.52
C GLN A 88 -15.60 -1.79 -11.58
N LEU A 89 -14.47 -1.40 -10.96
CA LEU A 89 -13.80 -2.23 -9.96
C LEU A 89 -14.72 -2.55 -8.77
N MET A 90 -15.48 -1.56 -8.27
CA MET A 90 -16.45 -1.79 -7.18
C MET A 90 -17.53 -2.79 -7.56
N LEU A 91 -18.04 -2.75 -8.79
CA LEU A 91 -19.04 -3.70 -9.27
C LEU A 91 -18.48 -5.12 -9.32
N GLU A 92 -17.22 -5.28 -9.76
CA GLU A 92 -16.54 -6.58 -9.71
C GLU A 92 -16.36 -7.07 -8.28
N MET A 93 -15.92 -6.20 -7.37
CA MET A 93 -15.80 -6.53 -5.95
C MET A 93 -17.15 -6.94 -5.37
N ARG A 94 -18.23 -6.19 -5.63
CA ARG A 94 -19.60 -6.53 -5.20
C ARG A 94 -19.98 -7.95 -5.62
N ASN A 95 -19.72 -8.31 -6.87
CA ASN A 95 -20.02 -9.64 -7.39
C ASN A 95 -19.15 -10.71 -6.69
N LYS A 96 -17.84 -10.48 -6.55
CA LYS A 96 -16.93 -11.42 -5.85
C LYS A 96 -17.32 -11.63 -4.39
N LEU A 97 -17.79 -10.60 -3.70
CA LEU A 97 -18.24 -10.72 -2.31
C LEU A 97 -19.55 -11.46 -2.17
N TYR A 98 -20.47 -11.25 -3.10
CA TYR A 98 -21.68 -12.06 -3.19
C TYR A 98 -21.34 -13.54 -3.42
N ASP A 99 -20.41 -13.82 -4.33
CA ASP A 99 -19.95 -15.18 -4.61
C ASP A 99 -19.26 -15.81 -3.39
N ALA A 100 -18.38 -15.08 -2.71
CA ALA A 100 -17.70 -15.54 -1.50
C ALA A 100 -18.70 -15.81 -0.36
N TYR A 101 -19.73 -14.98 -0.20
CA TYR A 101 -20.82 -15.21 0.76
C TYR A 101 -21.58 -16.51 0.42
N LYS A 102 -21.92 -16.69 -0.86
CA LYS A 102 -22.61 -17.90 -1.34
C LYS A 102 -21.77 -19.16 -1.11
N GLU A 103 -20.47 -19.10 -1.38
CA GLU A 103 -19.53 -20.21 -1.17
C GLU A 103 -19.41 -20.57 0.31
N LEU A 104 -19.23 -19.59 1.21
CA LEU A 104 -19.17 -19.84 2.65
C LEU A 104 -20.46 -20.48 3.18
N SER A 105 -21.63 -20.03 2.69
CA SER A 105 -22.92 -20.63 3.02
C SER A 105 -23.08 -22.05 2.46
N SER A 106 -22.41 -22.38 1.36
CA SER A 106 -22.51 -23.68 0.71
C SER A 106 -21.58 -24.73 1.35
N VAL A 107 -20.48 -24.29 1.98
CA VAL A 107 -19.56 -25.16 2.73
C VAL A 107 -20.10 -25.53 4.12
N GLN A 108 -21.02 -24.73 4.68
CA GLN A 108 -21.61 -24.97 6.01
C GLN A 108 -22.91 -25.80 6.00
N LEU A 109 -23.40 -26.23 4.84
CA LEU A 109 -24.52 -27.17 4.69
C LEU A 109 -23.99 -28.53 4.23
#